data_AF-I4Y9H7-F1
#
_entry.id   AF-I4Y9H7-F1
#
_cell.length_a   1.000
_cell.length_b   1.000
_cell.length_c   1.000
_cell.angle_alpha   90.00
_cell.angle_beta   90.00
_cell.angle_gamma   90.00
#
_symmetry.space_group_name_H-M   'P 1'
#
loop_
_entity.id
_entity.type
_entity.pdbx_description
1 polymer ?
#
loop_
_entity_poly.entity_id
_entity_poly.type
_entity_poly.pdbx_seq_one_letter_code
_entity_poly.pdbx_strand_id
1 'polypeptide(L)'
;MQVEREFIPPHIPTPHTVFIHSDSLAVLSAIVQLQTTKTGQYLIKQVLDKIERIKRMKGREGTIVQLNWIPGHTGIYGNELADRTANEGRTKCNHYTNIDFTLSTSYSAM
;
A
#
# COMPACT_ATOMS: atom_id res chain seq x y z
N MET A 1 47.17 19.40 -31.63
CA MET A 1 46.89 18.97 -30.25
C MET A 1 45.39 18.79 -30.14
N GLN A 2 44.93 17.55 -30.11
CA GLN A 2 43.52 17.20 -30.09
C GLN A 2 43.08 17.18 -28.62
N VAL A 3 42.18 18.09 -28.25
CA VAL A 3 41.64 18.19 -26.89
C VAL A 3 40.69 17.01 -26.70
N GLU A 4 41.08 16.04 -25.90
CA GLU A 4 40.22 14.94 -25.48
C GLU A 4 39.04 15.53 -24.73
N ARG A 5 37.86 15.53 -25.35
CA ARG A 5 36.62 15.83 -24.65
C ARG A 5 36.37 14.68 -23.69
N GLU A 6 36.40 14.96 -22.39
CA GLU A 6 36.02 14.01 -21.35
C GLU A 6 34.66 13.40 -21.71
N PHE A 7 34.64 12.08 -21.91
CA PHE A 7 33.42 11.31 -22.12
C PHE A 7 32.71 11.22 -20.77
N ILE A 8 31.80 12.17 -20.50
CA ILE A 8 30.90 12.08 -19.35
C ILE A 8 29.91 10.97 -19.67
N PRO A 9 29.92 9.83 -18.94
CA PRO A 9 28.96 8.76 -19.19
C PRO A 9 27.55 9.32 -19.01
N PRO A 10 26.57 8.87 -19.82
CA PRO A 10 25.19 9.30 -19.66
C PRO A 10 24.77 9.02 -18.21
N HIS A 11 24.23 10.05 -17.52
CA HIS A 11 23.72 9.85 -16.17
C HIS A 11 22.71 8.69 -16.23
N ILE A 12 22.99 7.60 -15.52
CA ILE A 12 22.01 6.54 -15.36
C ILE A 12 21.03 7.11 -14.35
N PRO A 13 19.77 7.43 -14.73
CA PRO A 13 18.81 7.94 -13.77
C PRO A 13 18.65 6.90 -12.66
N THR A 14 18.98 7.29 -11.43
CA THR A 14 18.76 6.43 -10.28
C THR A 14 17.27 6.17 -10.15
N PRO A 15 16.82 4.92 -9.95
CA PRO A 15 15.41 4.62 -9.86
C PRO A 15 14.79 5.40 -8.69
N HIS A 16 13.62 5.99 -8.93
CA HIS A 16 12.86 6.65 -7.88
C HIS A 16 12.57 5.64 -6.78
N THR A 17 12.88 5.98 -5.53
CA THR A 17 12.59 5.11 -4.39
C THR A 17 11.53 5.76 -3.51
N VAL A 18 10.48 5.00 -3.20
CA VAL A 18 9.38 5.40 -2.31
C VAL A 18 9.43 4.53 -1.06
N PHE A 19 9.55 5.17 0.10
CA PHE A 19 9.51 4.51 1.39
C PHE A 19 8.11 4.61 1.97
N ILE A 20 7.51 3.48 2.33
CA ILE A 20 6.22 3.39 3.00
C ILE A 20 6.47 2.73 4.35
N HIS A 21 6.17 3.44 5.43
CA HIS A 21 6.31 2.93 6.79
C HIS A 21 4.95 2.49 7.32
N SER A 22 4.90 1.35 8.02
CA SER A 22 3.69 0.86 8.70
C SER A 22 4.06 0.20 10.02
N ASP A 23 3.24 0.41 11.04
CA ASP A 23 3.33 -0.29 12.32
C ASP A 23 2.56 -1.61 12.37
N SER A 24 1.77 -1.90 11.32
CA SER A 24 1.02 -3.15 11.22
C SER A 24 1.90 -4.29 10.69
N LEU A 25 2.55 -5.00 11.60
CA LEU A 25 3.32 -6.21 11.28
C LEU A 25 2.43 -7.27 10.60
N ALA A 26 1.15 -7.35 10.99
CA ALA A 26 0.18 -8.24 10.38
C ALA A 26 -0.05 -7.93 8.89
N VAL A 27 -0.20 -6.65 8.53
CA VAL A 27 -0.38 -6.24 7.12
C VAL A 27 0.88 -6.50 6.31
N LEU A 28 2.06 -6.14 6.83
CA LEU A 28 3.33 -6.38 6.13
C LEU A 28 3.58 -7.88 5.93
N SER A 29 3.31 -8.69 6.96
CA SER A 29 3.38 -10.15 6.88
C SER A 29 2.41 -10.69 5.82
N ALA A 30 1.17 -10.20 5.78
CA ALA A 30 0.18 -10.63 4.80
C ALA A 30 0.57 -10.28 3.36
N ILE A 31 1.20 -9.12 3.15
CA ILE A 31 1.74 -8.70 1.85
C ILE A 31 2.84 -9.66 1.39
N VAL A 32 3.79 -9.99 2.28
CA VAL A 32 4.91 -10.91 1.96
C VAL A 32 4.42 -12.34 1.72
N GLN A 33 3.45 -12.80 2.51
CA GLN A 33 2.94 -14.17 2.48
C GLN A 33 1.82 -14.41 1.46
N LEU A 34 1.44 -13.41 0.65
CA LEU A 34 0.35 -13.60 -0.31
C LEU A 34 0.77 -14.58 -1.40
N GLN A 35 0.41 -15.86 -1.23
CA GLN A 35 0.75 -16.92 -2.17
C GLN A 35 -0.36 -17.20 -3.22
N THR A 36 -1.62 -16.83 -2.95
CA THR A 36 -2.74 -17.02 -3.90
C THR A 36 -4.05 -16.43 -3.36
N THR A 37 -4.98 -16.16 -4.27
CA THR A 37 -6.33 -15.59 -4.11
C THR A 37 -7.24 -16.41 -3.19
N LYS A 38 -7.00 -16.39 -1.87
CA LYS A 38 -7.98 -16.86 -0.89
C LYS A 38 -9.06 -15.80 -0.68
N THR A 39 -10.32 -16.24 -0.64
CA THR A 39 -11.49 -15.42 -0.32
C THR A 39 -11.26 -14.70 1.02
N GLY A 40 -11.42 -13.38 1.06
CA GLY A 40 -11.23 -12.55 2.26
C GLY A 40 -10.01 -11.61 2.27
N GLN A 41 -9.06 -11.76 1.34
CA GLN A 41 -7.83 -10.93 1.31
C GLN A 41 -7.91 -9.74 0.33
N TYR A 42 -9.12 -9.27 0.01
CA TYR A 42 -9.34 -8.24 -1.01
C TYR A 42 -8.65 -6.90 -0.68
N LEU A 43 -8.50 -6.56 0.61
CA LEU A 43 -7.78 -5.35 1.02
C LEU A 43 -6.27 -5.44 0.71
N ILE A 44 -5.63 -6.58 0.97
CA ILE A 44 -4.21 -6.81 0.63
C ILE A 44 -4.02 -6.74 -0.88
N LYS A 45 -4.93 -7.34 -1.66
CA LYS A 45 -4.93 -7.21 -3.12
C LYS A 45 -5.00 -5.74 -3.57
N GLN A 46 -5.90 -4.95 -2.99
CA GLN A 46 -5.99 -3.51 -3.30
C GLN A 46 -4.70 -2.74 -2.96
N VAL A 47 -4.01 -3.10 -1.87
CA VAL A 47 -2.71 -2.51 -1.53
C VAL A 47 -1.68 -2.83 -2.62
N LEU A 48 -1.59 -4.09 -3.04
CA LEU A 48 -0.68 -4.52 -4.11
C LEU A 48 -0.99 -3.83 -5.44
N ASP A 49 -2.26 -3.75 -5.83
CA ASP A 49 -2.69 -3.07 -7.05
C ASP A 49 -2.28 -1.58 -7.05
N LYS A 50 -2.36 -0.92 -5.89
CA LYS A 50 -1.89 0.47 -5.72
C LYS A 50 -0.37 0.59 -5.81
N ILE A 51 0.38 -0.33 -5.18
CA ILE A 51 1.84 -0.36 -5.28
C ILE A 51 2.27 -0.55 -6.74
N GLU A 52 1.64 -1.48 -7.44
CA GLU A 52 1.89 -1.74 -8.86
C GLU A 52 1.54 -0.53 -9.75
N ARG A 53 0.47 0.20 -9.41
CA ARG A 53 0.15 1.46 -10.08
C ARG A 53 1.25 2.51 -9.89
N ILE A 54 1.84 2.63 -8.69
CA ILE A 54 2.95 3.56 -8.42
C ILE A 54 4.15 3.23 -9.30
N LYS A 55 4.53 1.94 -9.40
CA LYS A 55 5.67 1.48 -10.21
C LYS A 55 5.51 1.76 -11.72
N ARG A 56 4.27 1.81 -12.20
CA ARG A 56 3.92 2.04 -13.62
C ARG A 56 3.58 3.49 -13.95
N MET A 57 3.74 4.42 -13.02
CA MET A 57 3.49 5.84 -13.31
C MET A 57 4.45 6.35 -14.38
N LYS A 58 3.89 7.02 -15.40
CA LYS A 58 4.67 7.58 -16.51
C LYS A 58 5.73 8.56 -16.01
N GLY A 59 6.97 8.42 -16.48
CA GLY A 59 8.12 9.22 -16.03
C GLY A 59 8.68 8.81 -14.67
N ARG A 60 8.21 7.69 -14.12
CA ARG A 60 8.73 7.05 -12.90
C ARG A 60 8.81 5.53 -13.08
N GLU A 61 8.97 5.08 -14.33
CA GLU A 61 9.12 3.68 -14.65
C GLU A 61 10.31 3.10 -13.88
N GLY A 62 10.12 1.93 -13.27
CA GLY A 62 11.15 1.31 -12.43
C GLY A 62 11.25 1.90 -11.01
N THR A 63 10.23 2.64 -10.54
CA THR A 63 10.15 3.05 -9.14
C THR A 63 10.25 1.85 -8.20
N ILE A 64 11.14 1.94 -7.22
CA ILE A 64 11.30 0.96 -6.15
C ILE A 64 10.40 1.39 -5.00
N VAL A 65 9.49 0.52 -4.57
CA VAL A 65 8.66 0.74 -3.38
C VAL A 65 9.18 -0.13 -2.25
N GLN A 66 9.61 0.48 -1.15
CA GLN A 66 10.09 -0.19 0.04
C GLN A 66 9.06 -0.07 1.16
N LEU A 67 8.60 -1.23 1.65
CA LEU A 67 7.70 -1.32 2.80
C LEU A 67 8.54 -1.60 4.05
N ASN A 68 8.48 -0.72 5.04
CA ASN A 68 9.27 -0.80 6.24
C ASN A 68 8.37 -0.89 7.47
N TRP A 69 8.64 -1.88 8.33
CA TRP A 69 8.01 -1.93 9.63
C TRP A 69 8.62 -0.88 10.57
N ILE A 70 7.78 -0.21 11.35
CA ILE A 70 8.19 0.67 12.44
C ILE A 70 7.34 0.39 13.69
N PRO A 71 7.84 0.63 14.91
CA PRO A 71 7.03 0.39 16.11
C PRO A 71 5.98 1.50 16.30
N GLY A 72 4.74 1.11 16.58
CA GLY A 72 3.64 2.01 16.89
C GLY A 72 3.72 2.61 18.30
N HIS A 73 3.14 3.80 18.50
CA HIS A 73 3.06 4.50 19.80
C HIS A 73 4.41 4.75 20.51
N THR A 74 5.47 5.03 19.75
CA THR A 74 6.83 5.23 20.28
C THR A 74 7.36 6.66 20.20
N GLY A 75 6.54 7.66 19.84
CA GLY A 75 7.01 9.03 19.61
C GLY A 75 7.47 9.31 18.18
N ILE A 76 7.32 8.36 17.24
CA ILE A 76 7.64 8.59 15.82
C ILE A 76 6.56 9.49 15.22
N TYR A 77 6.88 10.79 15.13
CA TYR A 77 5.95 11.84 14.70
C TYR A 77 5.12 11.48 13.46
N GLY A 78 5.76 10.96 12.40
CA GLY A 78 5.06 10.60 11.16
C GLY A 78 4.04 9.47 11.35
N ASN A 79 4.35 8.47 12.16
CA ASN A 79 3.45 7.35 12.44
C ASN A 79 2.27 7.81 13.31
N GLU A 80 2.55 8.60 14.35
CA GLU A 80 1.53 9.15 15.23
C GLU A 80 0.57 10.09 14.50
N LEU A 81 1.10 10.90 13.58
CA LEU A 81 0.27 11.73 12.72
C LEU A 81 -0.64 10.88 11.84
N ALA A 82 -0.12 9.83 11.20
CA ALA A 82 -0.89 8.91 10.37
C ALA A 82 -2.01 8.21 11.16
N ASP A 83 -1.71 7.71 12.36
CA ASP A 83 -2.69 7.06 13.24
C ASP A 83 -3.81 8.04 13.67
N ARG A 84 -3.44 9.25 14.12
CA ARG A 84 -4.43 10.28 14.48
C ARG A 84 -5.34 10.63 13.29
N THR A 85 -4.77 10.88 12.12
CA THR A 85 -5.56 11.21 10.91
C THR A 85 -6.48 10.05 10.51
N ALA A 86 -6.04 8.80 10.63
CA ALA A 86 -6.89 7.63 10.36
C ALA A 86 -8.07 7.55 11.35
N ASN A 87 -7.84 7.77 12.63
CA ASN A 87 -8.89 7.73 13.66
C ASN A 87 -9.89 8.91 13.54
N GLU A 88 -9.42 10.09 13.14
CA GLU A 88 -10.28 11.23 12.79
C GLU A 88 -11.15 10.92 11.57
N GLY A 89 -10.60 10.26 10.55
CA GLY A 89 -11.36 9.82 9.38
C GLY A 89 -12.46 8.83 9.76
N ARG A 90 -12.18 7.91 10.68
CA ARG A 90 -13.16 6.96 11.22
C ARG A 90 -14.31 7.65 11.92
N THR A 91 -14.04 8.68 12.72
CA THR A 91 -15.06 9.40 13.52
C THR A 91 -15.95 10.33 12.69
N LYS A 92 -15.46 10.83 11.54
CA LYS A 92 -16.26 11.66 10.61
C LYS A 92 -17.29 10.84 9.82
N CYS A 93 -17.08 9.53 9.68
CA CYS A 93 -18.03 8.61 9.07
C CYS A 93 -18.79 7.82 10.15
N ASN A 94 -19.77 8.43 10.81
CA ASN A 94 -20.76 7.67 11.59
C ASN A 94 -21.50 6.72 10.64
N HIS A 95 -21.16 5.45 10.72
CA HIS A 95 -21.66 4.38 9.87
C HIS A 95 -23.11 4.05 10.28
N TYR A 96 -24.10 4.36 9.42
CA TYR A 96 -25.41 3.70 9.49
C TYR A 96 -25.22 2.24 9.07
N THR A 97 -24.99 1.34 10.02
CA THR A 97 -25.07 -0.10 9.79
C THR A 97 -26.56 -0.47 9.78
N ASN A 98 -27.26 -0.31 8.65
CA ASN A 98 -28.37 -1.22 8.35
C ASN A 98 -27.74 -2.45 7.72
N ILE A 99 -27.34 -3.40 8.55
CA ILE A 99 -26.99 -4.74 8.09
C ILE A 99 -28.32 -5.47 7.95
N ASP A 100 -29.00 -5.27 6.83
CA ASP A 100 -30.19 -6.06 6.49
C ASP A 100 -29.71 -7.47 6.09
N PHE A 101 -29.61 -8.36 7.07
CA PHE A 101 -29.33 -9.77 6.86
C PHE A 101 -30.65 -10.53 6.77
N THR A 102 -31.40 -10.31 5.69
CA THR A 102 -32.49 -11.22 5.32
C THR A 102 -31.92 -12.35 4.45
N LEU A 103 -31.29 -13.33 5.11
CA LEU A 103 -31.19 -14.67 4.52
C LEU A 103 -32.58 -15.29 4.46
N SER A 104 -33.32 -15.06 3.37
CA SER A 104 -34.39 -15.96 2.96
C SER A 104 -33.78 -17.00 2.03
N THR A 105 -33.29 -18.08 2.64
CA THR A 105 -33.23 -19.37 1.93
C THR A 105 -34.40 -20.20 2.42
N SER A 106 -35.37 -20.44 1.55
CA SER A 106 -36.06 -21.72 1.54
C SER A 106 -36.44 -22.03 0.11
N TYR A 107 -35.56 -22.81 -0.49
CA TYR A 107 -35.91 -23.80 -1.51
C TYR A 107 -37.25 -24.47 -1.16
N SER A 108 -38.23 -24.44 -2.06
CA SER A 108 -39.26 -25.46 -2.15
C SER A 108 -39.65 -25.58 -3.62
N ALA A 109 -39.21 -26.69 -4.21
CA ALA A 109 -39.68 -27.19 -5.48
C ALA A 109 -41.18 -27.52 -5.39
N MET A 110 -41.95 -27.06 -6.38
CA MET A 110 -42.96 -27.81 -7.14
C MET A 110 -43.44 -26.94 -8.31
#